data_AF-A0A960PDC9-F1
#
_entry.id   AF-A0A960PDC9-F1
#
_cell.length_a   1.000
_cell.length_b   1.000
_cell.length_c   1.000
_cell.angle_alpha   90.00
_cell.angle_beta   90.00
_cell.angle_gamma   90.00
#
_symmetry.space_group_name_H-M   'P 1'
#
loop_
_entity.id
_entity.type
_entity.pdbx_description
1 polymer ?
#
loop_
_entity_poly.entity_id
_entity_poly.type
_entity_poly.pdbx_seq_one_letter_code
_entity_poly.pdbx_strand_id
1 'polypeptide(L)'
;MAKHIYAFGGGTAEGNRDMKDTLGGKGANLAEMSAAGIPVPPGFTIATEVCNLYFDNGNKTPAEVDAEMIEHIAKVEALTGQKLGSVENPLLLSVRSGAKFSMPGMMDTILNLGLNDETTEGLA
;
A
#
# COMPACT_ATOMS: atom_id res chain seq x y z
N MET A 1 8.39 13.79 -13.57
CA MET A 1 7.23 13.71 -12.66
C MET A 1 7.68 12.95 -11.42
N ALA A 2 7.27 13.39 -10.23
CA ALA A 2 7.58 12.67 -9.00
C ALA A 2 6.78 11.36 -8.96
N LYS A 3 7.38 10.31 -8.40
CA LYS A 3 6.74 9.01 -8.20
C LYS A 3 6.06 9.00 -6.83
N HIS A 4 4.76 8.70 -6.77
CA HIS A 4 3.99 8.79 -5.54
C HIS A 4 3.84 7.45 -4.82
N ILE A 5 3.91 6.34 -5.55
CA ILE A 5 3.64 5.01 -5.00
C ILE A 5 4.79 4.06 -5.32
N TYR A 6 5.18 3.27 -4.32
CA TYR A 6 6.33 2.38 -4.38
C TYR A 6 5.91 0.95 -4.03
N ALA A 7 5.99 0.04 -5.01
CA ALA A 7 5.64 -1.36 -4.83
C ALA A 7 6.71 -2.14 -4.06
N PHE A 8 6.26 -3.18 -3.36
CA PHE A 8 7.09 -4.23 -2.79
C PHE A 8 6.36 -5.58 -2.88
N GLY A 9 7.11 -6.67 -2.93
CA GLY A 9 6.59 -8.04 -3.01
C GLY A 9 7.20 -8.83 -4.15
N GLY A 10 6.93 -10.13 -4.18
CA GLY A 10 7.42 -11.02 -5.25
C GLY A 10 8.95 -11.09 -5.34
N GLY A 11 9.66 -10.84 -4.24
CA GLY A 11 11.13 -10.80 -4.19
C GLY A 11 11.75 -9.52 -4.75
N THR A 12 10.95 -8.48 -5.02
CA THR A 12 11.42 -7.18 -5.56
C THR A 12 10.83 -6.01 -4.76
N ALA A 13 11.43 -4.83 -4.91
CA ALA A 13 10.87 -3.59 -4.37
C ALA A 13 11.34 -2.38 -5.19
N GLU A 14 10.50 -1.34 -5.23
CA GLU A 14 10.83 -0.06 -5.87
C GLU A 14 11.45 0.96 -4.91
N GLY A 15 11.56 0.59 -3.63
CA GLY A 15 12.21 1.36 -2.57
C GLY A 15 13.29 0.55 -1.86
N ASN A 16 13.92 1.16 -0.84
CA ASN A 16 14.92 0.50 0.00
C ASN A 16 14.93 1.10 1.42
N ARG A 17 15.77 0.54 2.30
CA ARG A 17 15.88 0.95 3.71
C ARG A 17 16.26 2.42 3.93
N ASP A 18 16.95 3.05 2.98
CA ASP A 18 17.43 4.43 3.11
C ASP A 18 16.34 5.46 2.78
N MET A 19 15.26 5.04 2.12
CA MET A 19 14.15 5.90 1.71
C MET A 19 13.12 6.17 2.84
N LYS A 20 13.55 6.23 4.11
CA LYS A 20 12.65 6.46 5.25
C LYS A 20 11.93 7.80 5.19
N ASP A 21 12.53 8.78 4.54
CA ASP A 21 11.97 10.12 4.40
C ASP A 21 10.78 10.11 3.44
N THR A 22 10.84 9.26 2.40
CA THR A 22 9.81 9.09 1.38
C THR A 22 8.78 8.02 1.74
N LEU A 23 9.18 6.90 2.33
CA LEU A 23 8.34 5.71 2.55
C LEU A 23 7.91 5.51 4.01
N GLY A 24 8.42 6.36 4.91
CA GLY A 24 8.35 6.11 6.34
C GLY A 24 9.20 4.90 6.76
N GLY A 25 9.29 4.67 8.08
CA GLY A 25 10.09 3.57 8.62
C GLY A 25 9.56 2.18 8.25
N LYS A 26 8.22 2.02 8.18
CA LYS A 26 7.58 0.75 7.85
C LYS A 26 7.71 0.41 6.36
N GLY A 27 7.40 1.36 5.47
CA GLY A 27 7.48 1.15 4.02
C GLY A 27 8.91 0.86 3.56
N ALA A 28 9.89 1.61 4.08
CA ALA A 28 11.31 1.37 3.78
C ALA A 28 11.79 -0.01 4.24
N ASN A 29 11.35 -0.49 5.41
CA ASN A 29 11.69 -1.84 5.89
C ASN A 29 10.98 -2.94 5.10
N LEU A 30 9.72 -2.76 4.68
CA LEU A 30 9.02 -3.74 3.83
C LEU A 30 9.69 -3.88 2.47
N ALA A 31 10.11 -2.76 1.88
CA ALA A 31 10.87 -2.74 0.65
C ALA A 31 12.20 -3.49 0.79
N GLU A 32 12.95 -3.20 1.87
CA GLU A 32 14.21 -3.90 2.19
C GLU A 32 14.00 -5.41 2.35
N MET A 33 13.00 -5.82 3.12
CA MET A 33 12.70 -7.23 3.36
C MET A 33 12.35 -7.95 2.05
N SER A 34 11.52 -7.34 1.21
CA SER A 34 11.14 -7.92 -0.08
C SER A 34 12.34 -8.02 -1.03
N ALA A 35 13.17 -6.98 -1.14
CA ALA A 35 14.37 -6.98 -1.95
C ALA A 35 15.43 -7.98 -1.46
N ALA A 36 15.48 -8.25 -0.15
CA ALA A 36 16.32 -9.27 0.45
C ALA A 36 15.78 -10.71 0.25
N GLY A 37 14.66 -10.89 -0.46
CA GLY A 37 14.06 -12.19 -0.72
C GLY A 37 13.29 -12.79 0.46
N ILE A 38 13.03 -12.01 1.51
CA ILE A 38 12.14 -12.44 2.60
C ILE A 38 10.71 -12.49 2.06
N PRO A 39 9.93 -13.55 2.35
CA PRO A 39 8.55 -13.67 1.87
C PRO A 39 7.66 -12.60 2.53
N VAL A 40 7.53 -11.46 1.86
CA VAL A 40 6.65 -10.36 2.23
C VAL A 40 5.41 -10.40 1.31
N PRO A 41 4.18 -10.39 1.86
CA PRO A 41 2.98 -10.25 1.04
C PRO A 41 3.06 -9.01 0.15
N PRO A 42 2.67 -9.11 -1.14
CA PRO A 42 2.79 -8.00 -2.08
C PRO A 42 1.92 -6.81 -1.66
N GLY A 43 2.41 -5.62 -1.92
CA GLY A 43 1.76 -4.37 -1.55
C GLY A 43 2.50 -3.16 -2.10
N PHE A 44 2.14 -1.99 -1.61
CA PHE A 44 2.79 -0.74 -1.99
C PHE A 44 2.73 0.27 -0.86
N THR A 45 3.62 1.26 -0.92
CA THR A 45 3.68 2.41 -0.01
C THR A 45 3.34 3.67 -0.78
N ILE A 46 2.39 4.45 -0.26
CA ILE A 46 2.12 5.81 -0.72
C ILE A 46 3.14 6.73 -0.04
N ALA A 47 3.86 7.53 -0.82
CA ALA A 47 4.94 8.38 -0.32
C ALA A 47 4.44 9.43 0.68
N THR A 48 5.29 9.80 1.63
CA THR A 48 5.02 10.83 2.63
C THR A 48 4.67 12.19 2.01
N GLU A 49 5.26 12.53 0.87
CA GLU A 49 4.97 13.76 0.12
C GLU A 49 3.50 13.84 -0.31
N VAL A 50 2.86 12.70 -0.61
CA VAL A 50 1.42 12.65 -0.94
C VAL A 50 0.56 13.11 0.23
N CYS A 51 1.00 12.86 1.46
CA CYS A 51 0.29 13.35 2.65
C CYS A 51 0.33 14.89 2.70
N ASN A 52 1.45 15.51 2.35
CA ASN A 52 1.55 16.97 2.24
C ASN A 52 0.65 17.48 1.11
N LEU A 53 0.73 16.86 -0.08
CA LEU A 53 -0.12 17.21 -1.22
C LEU A 53 -1.61 17.14 -0.88
N TYR A 54 -2.04 16.13 -0.12
CA TYR A 54 -3.42 15.99 0.34
C TYR A 54 -3.87 17.20 1.17
N PHE A 55 -3.04 17.65 2.13
CA PHE A 55 -3.35 18.83 2.96
C PHE A 55 -3.30 20.13 2.17
N ASP A 56 -2.28 20.30 1.31
CA ASP A 56 -2.13 21.49 0.45
C ASP A 56 -3.27 21.61 -0.57
N ASN A 57 -3.86 20.48 -0.99
CA ASN A 57 -5.01 20.41 -1.88
C ASN A 57 -6.36 20.42 -1.14
N GLY A 58 -6.39 20.92 0.10
CA GLY A 58 -7.64 21.09 0.86
C GLY A 58 -8.28 19.77 1.29
N ASN A 59 -7.46 18.83 1.77
CA ASN A 59 -7.86 17.50 2.20
C ASN A 59 -8.43 16.63 1.07
N LYS A 60 -7.83 16.73 -0.11
CA LYS A 60 -8.21 15.95 -1.30
C LYS A 60 -7.00 15.34 -1.96
N THR A 61 -7.08 14.07 -2.29
CA THR A 61 -6.06 13.39 -3.08
C THR A 61 -6.06 13.92 -4.51
N PRO A 62 -4.89 14.26 -5.10
CA PRO A 62 -4.80 14.58 -6.52
C PRO A 62 -5.19 13.38 -7.39
N ALA A 63 -5.85 13.62 -8.52
CA ALA A 63 -6.40 12.56 -9.38
C ALA A 63 -5.31 11.62 -9.94
N GLU A 64 -4.12 12.15 -10.17
CA GLU A 64 -2.95 11.40 -10.61
C GLU A 64 -2.47 10.38 -9.57
N VAL A 65 -2.60 10.69 -8.28
CA VAL A 65 -2.24 9.78 -7.19
C VAL A 65 -3.27 8.65 -7.09
N ASP A 66 -4.56 8.97 -7.23
CA ASP A 66 -5.63 7.96 -7.26
C ASP A 66 -5.48 7.00 -8.44
N ALA A 67 -5.13 7.53 -9.62
CA ALA A 67 -4.85 6.71 -10.80
C ALA A 67 -3.64 5.77 -10.58
N GLU A 68 -2.53 6.29 -10.05
CA GLU A 68 -1.34 5.49 -9.72
C GLU A 68 -1.68 4.41 -8.67
N MET A 69 -2.52 4.73 -7.68
CA MET A 69 -2.96 3.76 -6.67
C MET A 69 -3.73 2.59 -7.27
N ILE A 70 -4.66 2.88 -8.18
CA ILE A 70 -5.46 1.85 -8.87
C ILE A 70 -4.54 0.94 -9.72
N GLU A 71 -3.56 1.50 -10.41
CA GLU A 71 -2.56 0.71 -11.15
C GLU A 71 -1.77 -0.22 -10.22
N HIS A 72 -1.40 0.25 -9.03
CA HIS A 72 -0.68 -0.56 -8.05
C HIS A 72 -1.55 -1.63 -7.39
N ILE A 73 -2.85 -1.39 -7.19
CA ILE A 73 -3.80 -2.43 -6.78
C ILE A 73 -3.83 -3.54 -7.84
N ALA A 74 -3.94 -3.21 -9.13
CA ALA A 74 -3.93 -4.20 -10.21
C ALA A 74 -2.62 -5.03 -10.25
N LYS A 75 -1.48 -4.43 -9.90
CA LYS A 75 -0.21 -5.18 -9.74
C LYS A 75 -0.25 -6.15 -8.58
N VAL A 76 -0.84 -5.76 -7.45
CA VAL A 76 -1.03 -6.67 -6.30
C VAL A 76 -1.96 -7.82 -6.69
N GLU A 77 -3.08 -7.55 -7.36
CA GLU A 77 -3.99 -8.57 -7.88
C GLU A 77 -3.28 -9.58 -8.78
N ALA A 78 -2.44 -9.10 -9.70
CA ALA A 78 -1.65 -9.97 -10.59
C ALA A 78 -0.65 -10.87 -9.83
N LEU A 79 -0.04 -10.35 -8.76
CA LEU A 79 0.93 -11.10 -7.94
C LEU A 79 0.27 -12.12 -7.01
N THR A 80 -0.95 -11.83 -6.51
CA THR A 80 -1.67 -12.73 -5.60
C THR A 80 -2.60 -13.69 -6.33
N GLY A 81 -2.99 -13.38 -7.57
CA GLY A 81 -4.06 -14.08 -8.29
C GLY A 81 -5.46 -13.78 -7.73
N GLN A 82 -5.59 -12.82 -6.81
CA GLN A 82 -6.85 -12.40 -6.19
C GLN A 82 -7.32 -11.09 -6.81
N LYS A 83 -8.61 -10.74 -6.66
CA LYS A 83 -9.17 -9.50 -7.19
C LYS A 83 -10.00 -8.76 -6.15
N LEU A 84 -9.79 -7.46 -6.02
CA LEU A 84 -10.50 -6.61 -5.06
C LEU A 84 -11.98 -6.55 -5.46
N GLY A 85 -12.86 -6.88 -4.54
CA GLY A 85 -14.30 -6.97 -4.79
C GLY A 85 -14.75 -8.24 -5.53
N SER A 86 -13.87 -9.22 -5.79
CA SER A 86 -14.28 -10.51 -6.36
C SER A 86 -14.96 -11.38 -5.33
N VAL A 87 -16.09 -11.98 -5.70
CA VAL A 87 -16.80 -12.97 -4.87
C VAL A 87 -16.08 -14.32 -4.90
N GLU A 88 -15.46 -14.71 -6.01
CA GLU A 88 -14.86 -16.05 -6.11
C GLU A 88 -13.47 -16.15 -5.49
N ASN A 89 -12.67 -15.08 -5.58
CA ASN A 89 -11.31 -15.03 -5.03
C ASN A 89 -10.97 -13.60 -4.56
N PRO A 90 -11.55 -13.14 -3.43
CA PRO A 90 -11.41 -11.77 -2.96
C PRO A 90 -9.97 -11.43 -2.58
N LEU A 91 -9.49 -10.28 -3.08
CA LEU A 91 -8.30 -9.63 -2.53
C LEU A 91 -8.72 -8.78 -1.33
N LEU A 92 -8.09 -9.03 -0.17
CA LEU A 92 -8.23 -8.20 1.02
C LEU A 92 -6.94 -7.47 1.32
N LEU A 93 -7.06 -6.22 1.73
CA LEU A 93 -5.92 -5.33 2.02
C LEU A 93 -5.84 -5.00 3.50
N SER A 94 -4.61 -4.82 3.98
CA SER A 94 -4.34 -4.14 5.25
C SER A 94 -3.81 -2.74 4.98
N VAL A 95 -4.40 -1.73 5.62
CA VAL A 95 -3.96 -0.34 5.51
C VAL A 95 -3.30 0.08 6.82
N ARG A 96 -2.05 0.52 6.75
CA ARG A 96 -1.20 0.78 7.93
C ARG A 96 -0.52 2.13 7.78
N SER A 97 -0.69 3.00 8.77
CA SER A 97 0.04 4.26 8.85
C SER A 97 1.55 4.03 9.07
N GLY A 98 2.38 4.88 8.47
CA GLY A 98 3.82 4.81 8.59
C GLY A 98 4.49 6.16 8.34
N ALA A 99 4.97 6.79 9.41
CA ALA A 99 5.81 7.99 9.32
C ALA A 99 7.31 7.64 9.36
N LYS A 100 8.17 8.64 9.08
CA LYS A 100 9.63 8.53 9.21
C LYS A 100 10.03 8.08 10.61
N PHE A 101 9.41 8.67 11.63
CA PHE A 101 9.58 8.30 13.03
C PHE A 101 8.29 7.71 13.58
N SER A 102 8.42 6.80 14.55
CA SER A 102 7.25 6.25 15.23
C SER A 102 6.55 7.36 16.01
N MET A 103 5.29 7.65 15.68
CA MET A 103 4.48 8.65 16.35
C MET A 103 3.29 7.99 17.06
N PRO A 104 3.14 8.16 18.38
CA PRO A 104 1.88 7.87 19.08
C PRO A 104 0.75 8.73 18.48
N GLY A 105 -0.45 8.16 18.32
CA GLY A 105 -1.63 8.88 17.79
C GLY A 105 -1.80 8.86 16.26
N MET A 106 -0.98 8.09 15.53
CA MET A 106 -1.27 7.79 14.12
C MET A 106 -2.47 6.84 13.99
N MET A 107 -3.10 6.85 12.81
CA MET A 107 -4.23 5.97 12.48
C MET A 107 -3.95 4.51 12.83
N ASP A 108 -4.94 3.87 13.45
CA ASP A 108 -4.93 2.43 13.72
C ASP A 108 -4.83 1.62 12.42
N THR A 109 -4.31 0.39 12.54
CA THR A 109 -4.26 -0.53 11.40
C THR A 109 -5.65 -1.01 11.05
N ILE A 110 -6.04 -0.85 9.78
CA ILE A 110 -7.26 -1.43 9.22
C ILE A 110 -6.88 -2.77 8.58
N LEU A 111 -7.57 -3.84 8.97
CA LEU A 111 -7.43 -5.17 8.36
C LEU A 111 -8.69 -5.48 7.56
N ASN A 112 -8.57 -6.44 6.63
CA ASN A 112 -9.68 -7.00 5.84
C ASN A 112 -10.45 -5.95 5.01
N LEU A 113 -9.77 -4.88 4.57
CA LEU A 113 -10.37 -3.92 3.64
C LEU A 113 -10.61 -4.62 2.30
N GLY A 114 -11.85 -4.52 1.80
CA GLY A 114 -12.32 -5.28 0.63
C GLY A 114 -13.47 -6.24 0.95
N LEU A 115 -13.75 -6.47 2.24
CA LEU A 115 -14.97 -7.16 2.67
C LEU A 115 -16.22 -6.30 2.41
N ASN A 116 -17.23 -6.95 1.85
CA ASN A 116 -18.62 -6.51 1.73
C ASN A 116 -19.52 -7.75 1.80
N ASP A 117 -20.85 -7.56 1.70
CA ASP A 117 -21.81 -8.66 1.81
C ASP A 117 -21.51 -9.79 0.80
N GLU A 118 -21.16 -9.45 -0.44
CA GLU A 118 -20.89 -10.43 -1.49
C GLU A 118 -19.51 -11.11 -1.33
N THR A 119 -18.46 -10.36 -1.03
CA THR A 119 -17.11 -10.92 -0.88
C THR A 119 -16.95 -11.75 0.40
N THR A 120 -17.82 -11.54 1.39
CA THR A 120 -17.86 -12.37 2.60
C THR A 120 -18.36 -13.78 2.29
N GLU A 121 -19.39 -13.92 1.45
CA GLU A 121 -19.87 -15.23 0.98
C GLU A 121 -18.77 -16.00 0.22
N GLY A 122 -17.91 -15.26 -0.49
CA GLY A 122 -16.73 -15.78 -1.18
C GLY A 122 -15.62 -16.33 -0.30
N LEU A 123 -15.59 -15.93 0.98
CA LEU A 123 -14.56 -16.31 1.94
C LEU A 123 -14.97 -17.52 2.81
N ALA A 124 -16.26 -17.89 2.77
CA ALA A 124 -16.91 -18.84 3.66
C ALA A 124 -16.74 -20.32 3.26
#